data_AF-A0A495YNI3-F1
#
_entry.id   AF-A0A495YNI3-F1
#
_cell.length_a   1.000
_cell.length_b   1.000
_cell.length_c   1.000
_cell.angle_alpha   90.00
_cell.angle_beta   90.00
_cell.angle_gamma   90.00
#
_symmetry.space_group_name_H-M   'P 1'
#
loop_
_entity.id
_entity.type
_entity.pdbx_description
1 polymer ?
#
loop_
_entity_poly.entity_id
_entity_poly.type
_entity_poly.pdbx_seq_one_letter_code
_entity_poly.pdbx_strand_id
1 'polypeptide(L)'
;MTSISVDPAADLLRERAAHYAAQAALFLRDQALSTASHDLRSPLNAMHSWAYVLERQLAGADPNLQRALAGIRTGIDQQVALIDDVLDAPRAETRHLAIVAQPFALRPLLDDTLTLTRFALADARQVAVDATLPDGEPSLTADRERIAQALWTMLTTAVEASAAGSRVTFACTRDGAQCVARVTCRVNADALVDPALPHTFESFGRRQMLHPHDTKRVAGTLALCQRVALAHGGTFTHSPFADGATVTLSLSVPCEAPV
;
A
#
# COMPACT_ATOMS: atom_id res chain seq x y z
N MET A 1 -41.87 -13.31 -9.25
CA MET A 1 -41.25 -12.10 -8.66
C MET A 1 -40.75 -12.48 -7.28
N THR A 2 -39.56 -13.06 -7.21
CA THR A 2 -38.88 -13.39 -5.95
C THR A 2 -38.33 -12.09 -5.38
N SER A 3 -38.92 -11.63 -4.28
CA SER A 3 -38.43 -10.54 -3.47
C SER A 3 -37.00 -10.84 -3.06
N ILE A 4 -36.03 -10.14 -3.65
CA ILE A 4 -34.65 -10.11 -3.16
C ILE A 4 -34.75 -9.40 -1.82
N SER A 5 -34.78 -10.19 -0.74
CA SER A 5 -34.59 -9.70 0.62
C SER A 5 -33.18 -9.11 0.69
N VAL A 6 -33.09 -7.80 0.48
CA VAL A 6 -31.87 -7.03 0.68
C VAL A 6 -31.57 -7.07 2.19
N ASP A 7 -30.54 -7.80 2.60
CA ASP A 7 -30.04 -7.79 3.97
C ASP A 7 -29.26 -6.48 4.20
N PRO A 8 -29.80 -5.51 4.95
CA PRO A 8 -29.18 -4.19 5.11
C PRO A 8 -27.81 -4.26 5.79
N ALA A 9 -27.54 -5.28 6.61
CA ALA A 9 -26.23 -5.46 7.23
C ALA A 9 -25.18 -5.92 6.21
N ALA A 10 -25.56 -6.85 5.32
CA ALA A 10 -24.69 -7.32 4.26
C ALA A 10 -24.36 -6.21 3.24
N ASP A 11 -25.33 -5.35 2.94
CA ASP A 11 -25.11 -4.19 2.05
C ASP A 11 -24.11 -3.20 2.62
N LEU A 12 -24.22 -2.87 3.91
CA LEU A 12 -23.27 -1.98 4.58
C LEU A 12 -21.85 -2.55 4.55
N LEU A 13 -21.69 -3.86 4.76
CA LEU A 13 -20.39 -4.53 4.66
C LEU A 13 -19.83 -4.49 3.24
N ARG A 14 -20.66 -4.68 2.20
CA ARG A 14 -20.24 -4.56 0.80
C ARG A 14 -19.80 -3.14 0.47
N GLU A 15 -20.59 -2.15 0.86
CA GLU A 15 -20.26 -0.74 0.65
C GLU A 15 -18.94 -0.39 1.33
N ARG A 16 -18.75 -0.86 2.57
CA ARG A 16 -17.52 -0.65 3.33
C ARG A 16 -16.29 -1.31 2.68
N ALA A 17 -16.43 -2.55 2.24
CA ALA A 17 -15.36 -3.27 1.53
C ALA A 17 -15.01 -2.57 0.21
N ALA A 18 -16.01 -2.14 -0.56
CA ALA A 18 -15.80 -1.39 -1.79
C ALA A 18 -15.11 -0.04 -1.55
N HIS A 19 -15.50 0.67 -0.49
CA HIS A 19 -14.86 1.92 -0.08
C HIS A 19 -13.38 1.72 0.24
N TYR A 20 -13.05 0.70 1.04
CA TYR A 20 -11.65 0.39 1.38
C TYR A 20 -10.84 -0.08 0.16
N ALA A 21 -11.44 -0.91 -0.71
CA ALA A 21 -10.79 -1.33 -1.95
C ALA A 21 -10.44 -0.12 -2.84
N ALA A 22 -11.39 0.82 -3.01
CA ALA A 22 -11.19 2.03 -3.80
C ALA A 22 -10.06 2.91 -3.21
N GLN A 23 -10.01 3.07 -1.89
CA GLN A 23 -8.94 3.81 -1.24
C GLN A 23 -7.59 3.13 -1.39
N ALA A 24 -7.50 1.81 -1.20
CA ALA A 24 -6.27 1.08 -1.38
C ALA A 24 -5.78 1.16 -2.85
N ALA A 25 -6.69 1.11 -3.82
CA ALA A 25 -6.39 1.28 -5.24
C ALA A 25 -5.83 2.67 -5.58
N LEU A 26 -6.37 3.74 -4.98
CA LEU A 26 -5.83 5.09 -5.14
C LEU A 26 -4.37 5.17 -4.67
N PHE A 27 -4.06 4.60 -3.51
CA PHE A 27 -2.71 4.61 -2.95
C PHE A 27 -1.74 3.73 -3.76
N LEU A 28 -2.21 2.58 -4.26
CA LEU A 28 -1.44 1.73 -5.18
C LEU A 28 -1.09 2.49 -6.45
N ARG A 29 -2.06 3.18 -7.07
CA ARG A 29 -1.84 4.03 -8.25
C ARG A 29 -0.77 5.09 -7.96
N ASP A 30 -0.89 5.79 -6.83
CA ASP A 30 0.04 6.87 -6.51
C ASP A 30 1.46 6.36 -6.23
N GLN A 31 1.59 5.16 -5.64
CA GLN A 31 2.88 4.50 -5.46
C GLN A 31 3.48 4.06 -6.80
N ALA A 32 2.67 3.56 -7.73
CA ALA A 32 3.11 3.20 -9.07
C ALA A 32 3.61 4.43 -9.84
N LEU A 33 2.85 5.53 -9.82
CA LEU A 33 3.24 6.80 -10.43
C LEU A 33 4.52 7.36 -9.80
N SER A 34 4.70 7.23 -8.48
CA SER A 34 5.95 7.58 -7.79
C SER A 34 7.16 6.86 -8.33
N THR A 35 6.99 5.56 -8.55
CA THR A 35 8.06 4.68 -8.96
C THR A 35 8.46 5.01 -10.39
N ALA A 36 7.48 5.17 -11.27
CA ALA A 36 7.70 5.61 -12.64
C ALA A 36 8.39 6.99 -12.72
N SER A 37 7.94 7.97 -11.92
CA SER A 37 8.56 9.31 -11.85
C SER A 37 10.04 9.23 -11.46
N HIS A 38 10.37 8.47 -10.40
CA HIS A 38 11.75 8.27 -9.97
C HIS A 38 12.61 7.60 -11.05
N ASP A 39 12.11 6.51 -11.62
CA ASP A 39 12.86 5.69 -12.57
C ASP A 39 13.07 6.40 -13.92
N LEU A 40 12.15 7.30 -14.32
CA LEU A 40 12.31 8.17 -15.49
C LEU A 40 13.22 9.38 -15.24
N ARG A 41 13.24 9.94 -14.03
CA ARG A 41 14.12 11.07 -13.69
C ARG A 41 15.59 10.68 -13.63
N SER A 42 15.90 9.49 -13.13
CA SER A 42 17.29 9.01 -12.98
C SER A 42 18.13 9.13 -14.27
N PRO A 43 17.70 8.58 -15.43
CA PRO A 43 18.45 8.74 -16.68
C PRO A 43 18.49 10.19 -17.18
N LEU A 44 17.43 10.98 -17.02
CA LEU A 44 17.40 12.40 -17.41
C LEU A 44 18.40 13.23 -16.61
N ASN A 45 18.51 12.99 -15.30
CA ASN A 45 19.50 13.64 -14.45
C ASN A 45 20.94 13.31 -14.88
N ALA A 46 21.19 12.07 -15.30
CA ALA A 46 22.47 11.67 -15.86
C ALA A 46 22.77 12.39 -17.19
N MET A 47 21.79 12.46 -18.10
CA MET A 47 21.91 13.21 -19.36
C MET A 47 22.15 14.70 -19.12
N HIS A 48 21.41 15.31 -18.19
CA HIS A 48 21.57 16.70 -17.80
C HIS A 48 22.98 16.97 -17.27
N SER A 49 23.50 16.07 -16.42
CA SER A 49 24.86 16.16 -15.87
C SER A 49 25.93 16.10 -16.98
N TRP A 50 25.81 15.19 -17.94
CA TRP A 50 26.74 15.11 -19.07
C TRP A 50 26.62 16.29 -20.02
N ALA A 51 25.42 16.78 -20.28
CA ALA A 51 25.22 17.99 -21.07
C ALA A 51 25.91 19.20 -20.44
N TYR A 52 25.85 19.33 -19.12
CA TYR A 52 26.54 20.38 -18.37
C TYR A 52 28.08 20.25 -18.44
N VAL A 53 28.62 19.02 -18.37
CA VAL A 53 30.05 18.77 -18.56
C VAL A 53 30.50 19.16 -19.97
N LEU A 54 29.75 18.75 -21.00
CA LEU A 54 30.05 19.05 -22.40
C LEU A 54 29.99 20.55 -22.69
N GLU A 55 29.04 21.27 -22.08
CA GLU A 55 28.91 22.73 -22.23
C GLU A 55 30.20 23.46 -21.83
N ARG A 56 30.80 23.04 -20.71
CA ARG A 56 32.07 23.59 -20.22
C ARG A 56 33.25 23.23 -21.12
N GLN A 57 33.28 22.02 -21.68
CA GLN A 57 34.36 21.60 -22.58
C GLN A 57 34.26 22.21 -23.98
N LEU A 58 33.06 22.59 -24.40
CA LEU A 58 32.77 23.17 -25.71
C LEU A 58 32.68 24.71 -25.68
N ALA A 59 33.17 25.34 -24.61
CA ALA A 59 33.28 26.78 -24.48
C ALA A 59 34.27 27.32 -25.54
N GLY A 60 33.74 27.78 -26.69
CA GLY A 60 34.51 28.23 -27.85
C GLY A 60 34.48 27.28 -29.06
N ALA A 61 33.71 26.19 -29.01
CA ALA A 61 33.48 25.31 -30.16
C ALA A 61 32.56 25.94 -31.22
N ASP A 62 32.40 25.27 -32.37
CA ASP A 62 31.51 25.68 -33.45
C ASP A 62 30.11 26.08 -32.91
N PRO A 63 29.58 27.28 -33.26
CA PRO A 63 28.24 27.71 -32.89
C PRO A 63 27.13 26.70 -33.18
N ASN A 64 27.28 25.86 -34.22
CA ASN A 64 26.31 24.80 -34.50
C ASN A 64 26.28 23.71 -33.43
N LEU A 65 27.45 23.35 -32.88
CA LEU A 65 27.58 22.36 -31.82
C LEU A 65 27.02 22.90 -30.49
N GLN A 66 27.26 24.18 -30.20
CA GLN A 66 26.65 24.84 -29.04
C GLN A 66 25.12 24.89 -29.15
N ARG A 67 24.59 25.19 -30.34
CA ARG A 67 23.15 25.16 -30.60
C ARG A 67 22.56 23.76 -30.44
N ALA A 68 23.24 22.73 -30.93
CA ALA A 68 22.81 21.34 -30.77
C ALA A 68 22.75 20.93 -29.29
N LEU A 69 23.77 21.27 -28.50
CA LEU A 69 23.79 21.00 -27.06
C LEU A 69 22.68 21.73 -26.30
N ALA A 70 22.43 23.00 -26.64
CA ALA A 70 21.32 23.76 -26.07
C ALA A 70 19.96 23.10 -26.38
N GLY A 71 19.76 22.62 -27.62
CA GLY A 71 18.57 21.88 -28.00
C GLY A 71 18.37 20.58 -27.19
N ILE A 72 19.45 19.82 -26.95
CA ILE A 72 19.41 18.62 -26.10
C ILE A 72 18.97 18.98 -24.67
N ARG A 73 19.53 20.04 -24.08
CA ARG A 73 19.15 20.50 -22.73
C ARG A 73 17.69 20.90 -22.67
N THR A 74 17.21 21.69 -23.62
CA THR A 74 15.80 22.07 -23.71
C THR A 74 14.89 20.85 -23.79
N GLY A 75 15.25 19.82 -24.58
CA GLY A 75 14.49 18.57 -24.64
C GLY A 75 14.47 17.81 -23.31
N ILE A 76 15.60 17.77 -22.59
CA ILE A 76 15.67 17.16 -21.25
C ILE A 76 14.75 17.92 -20.28
N ASP A 77 14.84 19.25 -20.24
CA ASP A 77 14.04 20.10 -19.35
C ASP A 77 12.53 19.96 -19.63
N GLN A 78 12.16 19.90 -20.92
CA GLN A 78 10.77 19.62 -21.34
C GLN A 78 10.30 18.25 -20.85
N GLN A 79 11.15 17.22 -20.93
CA GLN A 79 10.79 15.88 -20.46
C GLN A 79 10.64 15.82 -18.95
N VAL A 80 11.47 16.55 -18.19
CA VAL A 80 11.34 16.69 -16.74
C VAL A 80 10.03 17.38 -16.39
N ALA A 81 9.70 18.50 -17.04
CA ALA A 81 8.43 19.19 -16.81
C ALA A 81 7.21 18.30 -17.10
N LEU A 82 7.24 17.51 -18.18
CA LEU A 82 6.18 16.55 -18.47
C LEU A 82 6.04 15.45 -17.40
N ILE A 83 7.15 14.98 -16.84
CA ILE A 83 7.11 14.02 -15.71
C ILE A 83 6.44 14.67 -14.49
N ASP A 84 6.79 15.92 -14.19
CA ASP A 84 6.23 16.66 -13.07
C ASP A 84 4.70 16.82 -13.21
N ASP A 85 4.24 17.20 -14.40
CA ASP A 85 2.84 17.45 -14.69
C ASP A 85 2.00 16.16 -14.78
N VAL A 86 2.54 15.10 -15.40
CA VAL A 86 1.77 13.88 -15.71
C VAL A 86 1.86 12.84 -14.59
N LEU A 87 2.99 12.74 -13.89
CA LEU A 87 3.21 11.68 -12.90
C LEU A 87 3.20 12.20 -11.46
N ASP A 88 3.68 13.41 -11.22
CA ASP A 88 3.80 13.94 -9.86
C ASP A 88 2.60 14.77 -9.40
N ALA A 89 1.97 15.53 -10.30
CA ALA A 89 0.79 16.34 -9.99
C ALA A 89 -0.44 15.50 -9.55
N PRO A 90 -0.78 14.36 -10.19
CA PRO A 90 -1.94 13.54 -9.78
C PRO A 90 -1.84 12.96 -8.36
N ARG A 91 -0.63 12.97 -7.79
CA ARG A 91 -0.34 12.43 -6.46
C ARG A 91 -0.42 13.51 -5.38
N ALA A 92 -0.59 14.78 -5.74
CA ALA A 92 -0.54 15.90 -4.79
C ALA A 92 -1.53 15.74 -3.64
N GLU A 93 -2.77 15.32 -3.93
CA GLU A 93 -3.84 15.08 -2.95
C GLU A 93 -3.50 14.00 -1.94
N THR A 94 -2.57 13.10 -2.30
CA THR A 94 -2.20 11.95 -1.51
C THR A 94 -0.77 12.07 -0.97
N ARG A 95 -0.09 13.21 -1.13
CA ARG A 95 1.20 13.42 -0.46
C ARG A 95 1.05 13.52 1.06
N HIS A 96 -0.08 14.02 1.55
CA HIS A 96 -0.37 14.14 2.96
C HIS A 96 -1.67 13.42 3.29
N LEU A 97 -1.55 12.34 4.08
CA LEU A 97 -2.71 11.69 4.66
C LEU A 97 -3.14 12.49 5.89
N ALA A 98 -4.17 13.31 5.75
CA ALA A 98 -4.79 13.96 6.90
C ALA A 98 -5.40 12.89 7.82
N ILE A 99 -5.11 12.99 9.11
CA ILE A 99 -5.64 12.11 10.16
C ILE A 99 -6.40 12.93 11.19
N VAL A 100 -7.47 12.35 11.71
CA VAL A 100 -8.23 12.91 12.84
C VAL A 100 -8.08 11.95 14.02
N ALA A 101 -7.03 12.15 14.81
CA ALA A 101 -6.73 11.28 15.95
C ALA A 101 -7.72 11.49 17.10
N GLN A 102 -8.40 10.42 17.50
CA GLN A 102 -9.33 10.40 18.62
C GLN A 102 -9.15 9.11 19.43
N PRO A 103 -9.40 9.10 20.74
CA PRO A 103 -9.40 7.87 21.53
C PRO A 103 -10.57 6.98 21.10
N PHE A 104 -10.32 5.69 20.90
CA PHE A 104 -11.36 4.69 20.65
C PHE A 104 -10.99 3.33 21.25
N ALA A 105 -12.01 2.51 21.55
CA ALA A 105 -11.81 1.13 21.97
C ALA A 105 -11.27 0.29 20.80
N LEU A 106 -10.08 -0.28 20.96
CA LEU A 106 -9.40 -1.03 19.91
C LEU A 106 -10.13 -2.33 19.58
N ARG A 107 -10.66 -3.03 20.59
CA ARG A 107 -11.28 -4.35 20.43
C ARG A 107 -12.43 -4.36 19.40
N PRO A 108 -13.45 -3.48 19.50
CA PRO A 108 -14.49 -3.37 18.47
C PRO A 108 -13.95 -3.11 17.05
N LEU A 109 -12.92 -2.26 16.91
CA LEU A 109 -12.31 -2.01 15.59
C LEU A 109 -11.71 -3.30 15.00
N LEU A 110 -11.01 -4.09 15.80
CA LEU A 110 -10.41 -5.35 15.36
C LEU A 110 -11.49 -6.36 14.95
N ASP A 111 -12.54 -6.51 15.77
CA ASP A 111 -13.65 -7.42 15.51
C ASP A 111 -14.43 -7.03 14.23
N ASP A 112 -14.71 -5.73 14.03
CA ASP A 112 -15.35 -5.20 12.82
C ASP A 112 -14.50 -5.50 11.58
N THR A 113 -13.19 -5.27 11.66
CA THR A 113 -12.28 -5.44 10.53
C THR A 113 -12.10 -6.91 10.14
N LEU A 114 -12.01 -7.80 11.12
CA LEU A 114 -11.96 -9.25 10.90
C LEU A 114 -13.26 -9.76 10.28
N THR A 115 -14.41 -9.30 10.78
CA THR A 115 -15.74 -9.64 10.23
C THR A 115 -15.85 -9.19 8.78
N LEU A 116 -15.48 -7.95 8.48
CA LEU A 116 -15.47 -7.42 7.13
C LEU A 116 -14.55 -8.22 6.19
N THR A 117 -13.36 -8.61 6.66
CA THR A 117 -12.40 -9.39 5.86
C THR A 117 -12.96 -10.77 5.51
N ARG A 118 -13.55 -11.46 6.49
CA ARG A 118 -14.16 -12.78 6.29
C ARG A 118 -15.26 -12.72 5.24
N PHE A 119 -16.21 -11.81 5.45
CA PHE A 119 -17.33 -11.58 4.55
C PHE A 119 -16.90 -11.17 3.14
N ALA A 120 -15.99 -10.21 3.02
CA ALA A 120 -15.66 -9.61 1.73
C ALA A 120 -14.80 -10.53 0.84
N LEU A 121 -13.98 -11.40 1.44
CA LEU A 121 -12.97 -12.13 0.66
C LEU A 121 -12.64 -13.52 1.21
N ALA A 122 -12.40 -13.67 2.52
CA ALA A 122 -11.81 -14.90 3.05
C ALA A 122 -12.73 -16.12 2.88
N ASP A 123 -14.04 -15.94 3.08
CA ASP A 123 -15.02 -17.02 2.95
C ASP A 123 -15.11 -17.51 1.49
N ALA A 124 -15.16 -16.58 0.53
CA ALA A 124 -15.19 -16.89 -0.90
C ALA A 124 -13.88 -17.54 -1.40
N ARG A 125 -12.75 -17.20 -0.77
CA ARG A 125 -11.43 -17.80 -1.01
C ARG A 125 -11.21 -19.12 -0.27
N GLN A 126 -12.10 -19.49 0.65
CA GLN A 126 -11.94 -20.63 1.55
C GLN A 126 -10.66 -20.55 2.40
N VAL A 127 -10.32 -19.36 2.89
CA VAL A 127 -9.13 -19.11 3.72
C VAL A 127 -9.57 -18.80 5.15
N ALA A 128 -9.09 -19.57 6.12
CA ALA A 128 -9.39 -19.35 7.53
C ALA A 128 -8.60 -18.14 8.08
N VAL A 129 -9.26 -17.27 8.83
CA VAL A 129 -8.63 -16.13 9.52
C VAL A 129 -8.73 -16.31 11.03
N ASP A 130 -7.62 -16.71 11.63
CA ASP A 130 -7.48 -16.89 13.08
C ASP A 130 -6.93 -15.61 13.70
N ALA A 131 -7.50 -15.18 14.82
CA ALA A 131 -7.13 -13.93 15.48
C ALA A 131 -6.76 -14.14 16.95
N THR A 132 -5.61 -13.60 17.34
CA THR A 132 -5.19 -13.42 18.74
C THR A 132 -5.29 -11.94 19.07
N LEU A 133 -6.32 -11.59 19.83
CA LEU A 133 -6.61 -10.21 20.20
C LEU A 133 -6.08 -9.91 21.60
N PRO A 134 -5.73 -8.65 21.91
CA PRO A 134 -5.26 -8.30 23.24
C PRO A 134 -6.37 -8.53 24.28
N ASP A 135 -5.98 -8.96 25.48
CA ASP A 135 -6.89 -9.07 26.61
C ASP A 135 -7.36 -7.67 27.07
N GLY A 136 -8.61 -7.59 27.54
CA GLY A 136 -9.24 -6.33 27.96
C GLY A 136 -9.76 -5.47 26.81
N GLU A 137 -10.02 -4.19 27.11
CA GLU A 137 -10.47 -3.18 26.14
C GLU A 137 -9.42 -2.06 26.00
N PRO A 138 -8.29 -2.33 25.34
CA PRO A 138 -7.27 -1.30 25.17
C PRO A 138 -7.83 -0.11 24.37
N SER A 139 -7.56 1.10 24.86
CA SER A 139 -7.83 2.33 24.14
C SER A 139 -6.64 2.68 23.25
N LEU A 140 -6.92 3.17 22.04
CA LEU A 140 -5.92 3.70 21.12
C LEU A 140 -6.34 5.11 20.70
N THR A 141 -5.41 6.06 20.79
CA THR A 141 -5.59 7.42 20.27
C THR A 141 -5.02 7.48 18.86
N ALA A 142 -5.89 7.33 17.87
CA ALA A 142 -5.54 7.30 16.45
C ALA A 142 -6.76 7.67 15.60
N ASP A 143 -6.58 7.81 14.29
CA ASP A 143 -7.70 7.89 13.36
C ASP A 143 -8.26 6.47 13.13
N ARG A 144 -9.36 6.16 13.81
CA ARG A 144 -10.01 4.84 13.78
C ARG A 144 -10.24 4.35 12.35
N GLU A 145 -10.69 5.25 11.48
CA GLU A 145 -11.05 4.96 10.10
C GLU A 145 -9.83 4.56 9.28
N ARG A 146 -8.74 5.32 9.41
CA ARG A 146 -7.46 5.03 8.72
C ARG A 146 -6.82 3.74 9.22
N ILE A 147 -6.85 3.48 10.53
CA ILE A 147 -6.36 2.21 11.08
C ILE A 147 -7.17 1.03 10.55
N ALA A 148 -8.51 1.14 10.52
CA ALA A 148 -9.39 0.11 9.95
C ALA A 148 -9.02 -0.23 8.50
N GLN A 149 -8.82 0.80 7.68
CA GLN A 149 -8.42 0.66 6.28
C GLN A 149 -7.09 -0.08 6.12
N ALA A 150 -6.07 0.29 6.92
CA ALA A 150 -4.77 -0.36 6.88
C ALA A 150 -4.85 -1.84 7.32
N LEU A 151 -5.57 -2.13 8.41
CA LEU A 151 -5.76 -3.50 8.89
C LEU A 151 -6.51 -4.37 7.86
N TRP A 152 -7.57 -3.84 7.27
CA TRP A 152 -8.31 -4.54 6.22
C TRP A 152 -7.45 -4.81 4.98
N THR A 153 -6.64 -3.83 4.58
CA THR A 153 -5.68 -3.96 3.46
C THR A 153 -4.67 -5.08 3.76
N MET A 154 -4.06 -5.09 4.96
CA MET A 154 -3.14 -6.15 5.36
C MET A 154 -3.79 -7.53 5.33
N LEU A 155 -4.99 -7.66 5.91
CA LEU A 155 -5.72 -8.92 6.00
C LEU A 155 -6.14 -9.44 4.62
N THR A 156 -6.71 -8.58 3.78
CA THR A 156 -7.12 -8.96 2.42
C THR A 156 -5.91 -9.33 1.57
N THR A 157 -4.82 -8.57 1.61
CA THR A 157 -3.56 -8.94 0.94
C THR A 157 -3.05 -10.31 1.38
N ALA A 158 -3.10 -10.62 2.68
CA ALA A 158 -2.68 -11.93 3.18
C ALA A 158 -3.59 -13.07 2.70
N VAL A 159 -4.91 -12.83 2.65
CA VAL A 159 -5.88 -13.78 2.09
C VAL A 159 -5.66 -13.98 0.59
N GLU A 160 -5.41 -12.91 -0.18
CA GLU A 160 -5.16 -13.01 -1.62
C GLU A 160 -3.90 -13.80 -1.95
N ALA A 161 -2.87 -13.65 -1.11
CA ALA A 161 -1.60 -14.37 -1.24
C ALA A 161 -1.69 -15.84 -0.79
N SER A 162 -2.83 -16.29 -0.30
CA SER A 162 -3.01 -17.61 0.30
C SER A 162 -3.78 -18.56 -0.62
N ALA A 163 -3.42 -19.85 -0.59
CA ALA A 163 -4.17 -20.89 -1.30
C ALA A 163 -5.49 -21.22 -0.58
N ALA A 164 -6.48 -21.75 -1.30
CA ALA A 164 -7.71 -22.27 -0.70
C ALA A 164 -7.41 -23.36 0.34
N GLY A 165 -8.16 -23.38 1.45
CA GLY A 165 -7.99 -24.30 2.57
C GLY A 165 -6.83 -23.94 3.52
N SER A 166 -6.11 -22.86 3.26
CA SER A 166 -5.01 -22.40 4.11
C SER A 166 -5.50 -21.46 5.24
N ARG A 167 -4.54 -20.95 6.02
CA ARG A 167 -4.79 -20.15 7.22
C ARG A 167 -3.94 -18.90 7.23
N VAL A 168 -4.61 -17.77 7.48
CA VAL A 168 -4.02 -16.48 7.81
C VAL A 168 -4.14 -16.30 9.32
N THR A 169 -3.07 -15.89 9.98
CA THR A 169 -3.09 -15.53 11.41
C THR A 169 -2.98 -14.02 11.56
N PHE A 170 -3.81 -13.48 12.44
CA PHE A 170 -3.79 -12.09 12.88
C PHE A 170 -3.47 -12.04 14.37
N ALA A 171 -2.54 -11.19 14.78
CA ALA A 171 -2.29 -10.91 16.17
C ALA A 171 -2.21 -9.40 16.38
N CYS A 172 -2.86 -8.89 17.42
CA CYS A 172 -2.68 -7.52 17.86
C CYS A 172 -2.16 -7.53 19.30
N THR A 173 -0.99 -6.96 19.51
CA THR A 173 -0.30 -6.97 20.81
C THR A 173 0.18 -5.58 21.15
N ARG A 174 0.31 -5.28 22.44
CA ARG A 174 1.04 -4.11 22.90
C ARG A 174 2.51 -4.49 23.13
N ASP A 175 3.41 -3.69 22.60
CA ASP A 175 4.86 -3.79 22.80
C ASP A 175 5.36 -2.43 23.34
N GLY A 176 5.48 -2.34 24.67
CA GLY A 176 5.77 -1.08 25.36
C GLY A 176 4.73 0.01 25.04
N ALA A 177 5.19 1.12 24.45
CA ALA A 177 4.36 2.24 24.01
C ALA A 177 3.86 2.11 22.56
N GLN A 178 3.88 0.90 21.99
CA GLN A 178 3.44 0.62 20.63
C GLN A 178 2.31 -0.41 20.62
N CYS A 179 1.30 -0.16 19.78
CA CYS A 179 0.31 -1.14 19.41
C CYS A 179 0.75 -1.77 18.09
N VAL A 180 0.99 -3.08 18.10
CA VAL A 180 1.54 -3.82 16.97
C VAL A 180 0.51 -4.82 16.47
N ALA A 181 0.03 -4.60 15.25
CA ALA A 181 -0.82 -5.53 14.51
C ALA A 181 0.03 -6.33 13.51
N ARG A 182 -0.05 -7.65 13.56
CA ARG A 182 0.73 -8.58 12.74
C ARG A 182 -0.20 -9.52 11.98
N VAL A 183 -0.01 -9.63 10.68
CA VAL A 183 -0.69 -10.61 9.82
C VAL A 183 0.37 -11.55 9.25
N THR A 184 0.16 -12.86 9.35
CA THR A 184 1.08 -13.88 8.82
C THR A 184 0.31 -14.87 7.94
N CYS A 185 0.87 -15.19 6.77
CA CYS A 185 0.34 -16.23 5.89
C CYS A 185 1.45 -16.90 5.08
N ARG A 186 1.13 -18.03 4.45
CA ARG A 186 2.03 -18.71 3.51
C ARG A 186 1.66 -18.31 2.09
N VAL A 187 2.62 -17.75 1.36
CA VAL A 187 2.42 -17.27 0.01
C VAL A 187 2.23 -18.44 -0.96
N ASN A 188 1.23 -18.31 -1.81
CA ASN A 188 0.99 -19.12 -3.00
C ASN A 188 0.95 -18.17 -4.19
N ALA A 189 1.95 -18.23 -5.07
CA ALA A 189 2.05 -17.32 -6.19
C ALA A 189 0.90 -17.50 -7.20
N ASP A 190 0.44 -18.74 -7.40
CA ASP A 190 -0.68 -19.06 -8.29
C ASP A 190 -1.97 -18.34 -7.85
N ALA A 191 -2.25 -18.30 -6.54
CA ALA A 191 -3.40 -17.62 -5.98
C ALA A 191 -3.40 -16.11 -6.23
N LEU A 192 -2.23 -15.48 -6.41
CA LEU A 192 -2.12 -14.05 -6.75
C LEU A 192 -2.36 -13.77 -8.23
N VAL A 193 -2.12 -14.75 -9.11
CA VAL A 193 -2.22 -14.56 -10.57
C VAL A 193 -3.46 -15.21 -11.19
N ASP A 194 -4.15 -16.08 -10.47
CA ASP A 194 -5.36 -16.77 -10.94
C ASP A 194 -6.52 -15.77 -11.16
N PRO A 195 -6.98 -15.56 -12.40
CA PRO A 195 -8.09 -14.64 -12.69
C PRO A 195 -9.46 -15.18 -12.24
N ALA A 196 -9.59 -16.48 -11.92
CA ALA A 196 -10.85 -17.09 -11.49
C ALA A 196 -11.15 -16.86 -10.00
N LEU A 197 -10.13 -16.54 -9.20
CA LEU A 197 -10.32 -16.25 -7.78
C LEU A 197 -10.89 -14.83 -7.58
N PRO A 198 -11.74 -14.59 -6.56
CA PRO A 198 -12.19 -13.25 -6.21
C PRO A 198 -11.00 -12.42 -5.70
N HIS A 199 -10.78 -11.21 -6.21
CA HIS A 199 -9.70 -10.31 -5.75
C HIS A 199 -10.24 -8.94 -5.36
N THR A 200 -9.63 -8.37 -4.33
CA THR A 200 -9.76 -6.96 -3.94
C THR A 200 -8.89 -6.07 -4.84
N PHE A 201 -7.66 -6.50 -5.13
CA PHE A 201 -6.72 -5.72 -5.93
C PHE A 201 -6.74 -6.16 -7.38
N GLU A 202 -6.41 -5.26 -8.31
CA GLU A 202 -6.24 -5.60 -9.72
C GLU A 202 -4.97 -6.44 -9.96
N SER A 203 -4.96 -7.19 -11.08
CA SER A 203 -3.89 -8.11 -11.44
C SER A 203 -2.50 -7.48 -11.50
N PHE A 204 -2.39 -6.19 -11.81
CA PHE A 204 -1.11 -5.45 -11.79
C PHE A 204 -0.55 -5.33 -10.37
N GLY A 205 -1.38 -4.89 -9.40
CA GLY A 205 -0.96 -4.73 -8.01
C GLY A 205 -0.50 -6.05 -7.39
N ARG A 206 -1.22 -7.13 -7.66
CA ARG A 206 -0.89 -8.47 -7.14
C ARG A 206 0.42 -9.01 -7.71
N ARG A 207 0.66 -8.85 -9.02
CA ARG A 207 1.93 -9.23 -9.65
C ARG A 207 3.11 -8.44 -9.10
N GLN A 208 2.89 -7.17 -8.76
CA GLN A 208 3.94 -6.34 -8.15
C GLN A 208 4.40 -6.88 -6.80
N MET A 209 3.55 -7.62 -6.06
CA MET A 209 3.94 -8.24 -4.80
C MET A 209 5.00 -9.32 -5.00
N LEU A 210 4.92 -10.09 -6.10
CA LEU A 210 5.86 -11.18 -6.42
C LEU A 210 7.21 -10.69 -6.97
N HIS A 211 7.35 -9.39 -7.27
CA HIS A 211 8.63 -8.84 -7.69
C HIS A 211 9.57 -8.71 -6.49
N PRO A 212 10.85 -9.11 -6.62
CA PRO A 212 11.85 -8.85 -5.60
C PRO A 212 11.95 -7.35 -5.36
N HIS A 213 11.50 -6.91 -4.19
CA HIS A 213 11.76 -5.56 -3.71
C HIS A 213 13.03 -5.60 -2.87
N ASP A 214 13.92 -4.62 -3.05
CA ASP A 214 14.87 -4.31 -1.99
C ASP A 214 14.08 -4.07 -0.70
N THR A 215 14.59 -4.53 0.44
CA THR A 215 13.91 -4.51 1.76
C THR A 215 13.36 -3.14 2.20
N LYS A 216 13.71 -2.07 1.48
CA LYS A 216 13.24 -0.69 1.70
C LYS A 216 11.95 -0.33 0.94
N ARG A 217 11.54 -1.08 -0.09
CA ARG A 217 10.34 -0.76 -0.90
C ARG A 217 9.14 -1.59 -0.44
N VAL A 218 8.08 -0.90 -0.06
CA VAL A 218 6.79 -1.52 0.28
C VAL A 218 6.07 -1.90 -1.01
N ALA A 219 5.50 -3.11 -1.06
CA ALA A 219 4.65 -3.52 -2.19
C ALA A 219 3.50 -2.52 -2.38
N GLY A 220 3.18 -2.13 -3.61
CA GLY A 220 2.25 -1.03 -3.86
C GLY A 220 0.85 -1.24 -3.29
N THR A 221 0.38 -2.49 -3.22
CA THR A 221 -0.90 -2.86 -2.57
C THR A 221 -0.94 -2.52 -1.08
N LEU A 222 0.23 -2.44 -0.44
CA LEU A 222 0.42 -2.11 0.97
C LEU A 222 0.86 -0.65 1.20
N ALA A 223 0.88 0.19 0.15
CA ALA A 223 1.27 1.59 0.26
C ALA A 223 0.36 2.38 1.23
N LEU A 224 -0.94 2.02 1.29
CA LEU A 224 -1.88 2.57 2.26
C LEU A 224 -1.44 2.28 3.69
N CYS A 225 -1.02 1.05 3.99
CA CYS A 225 -0.57 0.64 5.32
C CYS A 225 0.63 1.48 5.78
N GLN A 226 1.61 1.69 4.90
CA GLN A 226 2.76 2.52 5.20
C GLN A 226 2.38 3.97 5.46
N ARG A 227 1.51 4.56 4.63
CA ARG A 227 1.09 5.96 4.79
C ARG A 227 0.25 6.18 6.04
N VAL A 228 -0.63 5.23 6.37
CA VAL A 228 -1.38 5.24 7.63
C VAL A 228 -0.43 5.16 8.81
N ALA A 229 0.53 4.23 8.81
CA ALA A 229 1.48 4.09 9.90
C ALA A 229 2.29 5.38 10.12
N LEU A 230 2.88 5.93 9.06
CA LEU A 230 3.70 7.14 9.13
C LEU A 230 2.89 8.35 9.60
N ALA A 231 1.63 8.51 9.14
CA ALA A 231 0.78 9.60 9.57
C ALA A 231 0.49 9.55 11.09
N HIS A 232 0.50 8.36 11.69
CA HIS A 232 0.34 8.16 13.13
C HIS A 232 1.67 8.15 13.91
N GLY A 233 2.81 8.47 13.27
CA GLY A 233 4.13 8.40 13.90
C GLY A 233 4.64 6.97 14.16
N GLY A 234 4.04 6.00 13.46
CA GLY A 234 4.36 4.59 13.54
C GLY A 234 5.20 4.07 12.39
N THR A 235 5.22 2.74 12.22
CA THR A 235 5.96 2.07 11.14
C THR A 235 5.14 0.93 10.53
N PHE A 236 5.40 0.66 9.25
CA PHE A 236 4.87 -0.51 8.57
C PHE A 236 6.02 -1.26 7.92
N THR A 237 6.06 -2.58 8.09
CA THR A 237 7.06 -3.46 7.47
C THR A 237 6.40 -4.73 6.96
N HIS A 238 7.02 -5.35 5.96
CA HIS A 238 6.64 -6.69 5.52
C HIS A 238 7.89 -7.50 5.14
N SER A 239 7.83 -8.82 5.30
CA SER A 239 8.82 -9.70 4.65
C SER A 239 8.52 -9.85 3.15
N PRO A 240 9.48 -10.30 2.33
CA PRO A 240 9.27 -10.48 0.90
C PRO A 240 8.18 -11.52 0.60
N PHE A 241 7.38 -11.27 -0.43
CA PHE A 241 6.46 -12.26 -0.96
C PHE A 241 7.23 -13.16 -1.94
N ALA A 242 7.52 -14.38 -1.51
CA ALA A 242 8.15 -15.41 -2.33
C ALA A 242 7.30 -16.67 -2.26
N ASP A 243 7.18 -17.38 -3.38
CA ASP A 243 6.33 -18.57 -3.44
C ASP A 243 6.72 -19.61 -2.38
N GLY A 244 5.72 -20.13 -1.67
CA GLY A 244 5.89 -21.07 -0.57
C GLY A 244 6.44 -20.49 0.73
N ALA A 245 6.90 -19.23 0.76
CA ALA A 245 7.46 -18.58 1.95
C ALA A 245 6.36 -18.05 2.89
N THR A 246 6.71 -17.91 4.17
CA THR A 246 5.86 -17.23 5.14
C THR A 246 6.08 -15.73 5.07
N VAL A 247 5.03 -14.99 4.73
CA VAL A 247 5.06 -13.52 4.78
C VAL A 247 4.50 -13.03 6.11
N THR A 248 5.11 -11.99 6.67
CA THR A 248 4.62 -11.30 7.87
C THR A 248 4.50 -9.83 7.57
N LEU A 249 3.29 -9.28 7.74
CA LEU A 249 2.97 -7.86 7.64
C LEU A 249 2.87 -7.31 9.06
N SER A 250 3.52 -6.19 9.35
CA SER A 250 3.55 -5.59 10.68
C SER A 250 3.22 -4.10 10.60
N LEU A 251 2.15 -3.69 11.28
CA LEU A 251 1.77 -2.29 11.48
C LEU A 251 1.98 -1.95 12.96
N SER A 252 2.81 -0.95 13.24
CA SER A 252 3.05 -0.42 14.57
C SER A 252 2.58 1.02 14.64
N VAL A 253 1.80 1.37 15.64
CA VAL A 253 1.43 2.77 15.94
C VAL A 253 1.66 3.07 17.43
N PRO A 254 2.09 4.29 17.79
CA PRO A 254 2.22 4.69 19.18
C PRO A 254 0.89 4.54 19.93
N CYS A 255 0.97 4.12 21.19
CA CYS A 255 -0.18 4.05 22.10
C CYS A 255 0.26 4.49 23.51
N GLU A 256 -0.64 5.12 24.26
CA GLU A 256 -0.32 5.66 25.59
C GLU A 256 0.06 4.56 26.58
N ALA A 257 1.12 4.73 27.38
CA ALA A 257 1.50 3.75 28.39
C ALA A 257 0.32 3.42 29.33
N PRO A 258 0.15 2.16 29.77
CA PRO A 258 -0.91 1.85 30.72
C PRO A 258 -0.63 2.61 32.02
N VAL A 259 -1.64 3.32 32.52
CA VAL A 259 -1.62 3.98 33.83
C VAL A 259 -1.67 2.94 34.93
#